data_AF-A0AAV8TCN7-F1
#
_entry.id   AF-A0AAV8TCN7-F1
#
_cell.length_a   1.000
_cell.length_b   1.000
_cell.length_c   1.000
_cell.angle_alpha   90.00
_cell.angle_beta   90.00
_cell.angle_gamma   90.00
#
_symmetry.space_group_name_H-M   'P 1'
#
loop_
_entity.id
_entity.type
_entity.pdbx_description
1 polymer ?
#
loop_
_entity_poly.entity_id
_entity_poly.type
_entity_poly.pdbx_seq_one_letter_code
_entity_poly.pdbx_strand_id
1 'polypeptide(L)'
;MKTSTAMVHHLYEMFDVRTRFARVKAIQTFHNLRQRPGEPVRDYMMKVISAVTEVVMLGADMDADKQMIMIINSLNSSFQQFKLDYELKNKDYTLSELMNTLQNTEEILDIKAHGPEANIASSSKPKGKGKEKKKGPMKKKAQAGVKAKPMKKKAKENIKGKCFHCDEMGH
;
A
#
# COMPACT_ATOMS: atom_id res chain seq x y z
N MET A 1 -25.11 -1.48 66.50
CA MET A 1 -24.89 -0.83 65.19
C MET A 1 -23.72 -1.50 64.45
N LYS A 2 -23.92 -2.69 63.85
CA LYS A 2 -22.86 -3.38 63.06
C LYS A 2 -23.13 -3.41 61.54
N THR A 3 -24.27 -2.87 61.11
CA THR A 3 -24.80 -2.97 59.75
C THR A 3 -24.29 -1.89 58.79
N SER A 4 -24.22 -0.62 59.22
CA SER A 4 -23.81 0.49 58.34
C SER A 4 -22.37 0.31 57.80
N THR A 5 -21.41 0.00 58.68
CA THR A 5 -20.01 -0.24 58.28
C THR A 5 -19.87 -1.41 57.30
N ALA A 6 -20.63 -2.49 57.50
CA ALA A 6 -20.64 -3.65 56.60
C ALA A 6 -21.25 -3.31 55.23
N MET A 7 -22.32 -2.51 55.18
CA MET A 7 -22.91 -2.02 53.93
C MET A 7 -21.93 -1.12 53.17
N VAL A 8 -21.25 -0.20 53.86
CA VAL A 8 -20.24 0.69 53.25
C VAL A 8 -19.05 -0.13 52.70
N HIS A 9 -18.54 -1.10 53.45
CA HIS A 9 -17.47 -1.99 52.99
C HIS A 9 -17.88 -2.77 51.72
N HIS A 10 -19.06 -3.39 51.74
CA HIS A 10 -19.56 -4.16 50.60
C HIS A 10 -19.78 -3.29 49.35
N LEU A 11 -20.22 -2.03 49.53
CA LEU A 11 -20.30 -1.07 48.42
C LEU A 11 -18.91 -0.75 47.87
N TYR A 12 -17.92 -0.46 48.71
CA TYR A 12 -16.54 -0.24 48.26
C TYR A 12 -15.98 -1.44 47.48
N GLU A 13 -16.15 -2.68 47.98
CA GLU A 13 -15.76 -3.90 47.26
C GLU A 13 -16.44 -4.00 45.88
N MET A 14 -17.75 -3.75 45.80
CA MET A 14 -18.46 -3.78 44.52
C MET A 14 -18.02 -2.67 43.56
N PHE A 15 -17.73 -1.46 44.04
CA PHE A 15 -17.22 -0.37 43.20
C PHE A 15 -15.79 -0.64 42.72
N ASP A 16 -14.91 -1.19 43.58
CA ASP A 16 -13.55 -1.57 43.20
C ASP A 16 -13.55 -2.70 42.15
N VAL A 17 -14.31 -3.78 42.37
CA VAL A 17 -14.44 -4.88 41.41
C VAL A 17 -14.96 -4.39 40.05
N ARG A 18 -15.95 -3.49 40.03
CA ARG A 18 -16.46 -2.88 38.78
C ARG A 18 -15.41 -2.01 38.09
N THR A 19 -14.66 -1.21 38.86
CA THR A 19 -13.60 -0.33 38.33
C THR A 19 -12.45 -1.14 37.76
N ARG A 20 -12.02 -2.21 38.46
CA ARG A 20 -11.04 -3.18 37.99
C ARG A 20 -11.50 -3.89 36.71
N PHE A 21 -12.76 -4.33 36.65
CA PHE A 21 -13.31 -4.96 35.46
C PHE A 21 -13.34 -4.00 34.25
N ALA A 22 -13.78 -2.76 34.46
CA ALA A 22 -13.74 -1.72 33.42
C ALA A 22 -12.32 -1.47 32.93
N ARG A 23 -11.35 -1.31 33.83
CA ARG A 23 -9.92 -1.12 33.50
C ARG A 23 -9.38 -2.28 32.66
N VAL A 24 -9.61 -3.52 33.06
CA VAL A 24 -9.18 -4.72 32.31
C VAL A 24 -9.81 -4.74 30.91
N LYS A 25 -11.11 -4.41 30.80
CA LYS A 25 -11.83 -4.35 29.52
C LYS A 25 -11.28 -3.26 28.60
N ALA A 26 -10.97 -2.08 29.12
CA ALA A 26 -10.38 -0.99 28.33
C ALA A 26 -8.98 -1.36 27.82
N ILE A 27 -8.12 -1.93 28.68
CA ILE A 27 -6.79 -2.43 28.29
C ILE A 27 -6.93 -3.49 27.19
N GLN A 28 -7.85 -4.44 27.34
CA GLN A 28 -8.09 -5.48 26.34
C GLN A 28 -8.64 -4.91 25.02
N THR A 29 -9.47 -3.86 25.08
CA THR A 29 -10.00 -3.17 23.90
C THR A 29 -8.90 -2.45 23.14
N PHE A 30 -8.00 -1.73 23.83
CA PHE A 30 -6.82 -1.12 23.22
C PHE A 30 -5.87 -2.19 22.64
N HIS A 31 -5.54 -3.22 23.42
CA HIS A 31 -4.62 -4.28 22.99
C HIS A 31 -5.10 -5.06 21.75
N ASN A 32 -6.41 -5.19 21.58
CA ASN A 32 -7.04 -5.88 20.44
C ASN A 32 -7.39 -4.95 19.27
N LEU A 33 -7.22 -3.63 19.40
CA LEU A 33 -7.47 -2.69 18.32
C LEU A 33 -6.50 -2.96 17.16
N ARG A 34 -7.00 -3.02 15.93
CA ARG A 34 -6.21 -3.24 14.71
C ARG A 34 -6.75 -2.33 13.61
N GLN A 35 -5.86 -1.70 12.85
CA GLN A 35 -6.25 -1.03 11.62
C GLN A 35 -6.71 -2.09 10.61
N ARG A 36 -7.87 -1.87 10.00
CA ARG A 36 -8.39 -2.76 8.95
C ARG A 36 -7.70 -2.48 7.62
N PRO A 37 -7.67 -3.44 6.68
CA PRO A 37 -7.24 -3.16 5.31
C PRO A 37 -8.15 -2.07 4.68
N GLY A 38 -7.54 -1.02 4.11
CA GLY A 38 -8.26 0.11 3.50
C GLY A 38 -8.97 1.04 4.48
N GLU A 39 -8.73 0.92 5.79
CA GLU A 39 -9.21 1.89 6.78
C GLU A 39 -8.26 3.10 6.86
N PRO A 40 -8.76 4.34 6.65
CA PRO A 40 -7.93 5.54 6.74
C PRO A 40 -7.19 5.64 8.07
N VAL A 41 -5.91 6.02 8.04
CA VAL A 41 -5.07 6.21 9.23
C VAL A 41 -5.75 7.15 10.21
N ARG A 42 -6.38 8.22 9.74
CA ARG A 42 -7.08 9.19 10.58
C ARG A 42 -8.17 8.53 11.44
N ASP A 43 -9.02 7.72 10.83
CA ASP A 43 -10.16 7.08 11.52
C ASP A 43 -9.70 6.01 12.51
N TYR A 44 -8.64 5.28 12.15
CA TYR A 44 -7.97 4.33 13.04
C TYR A 44 -7.29 5.04 14.23
N MET A 45 -6.54 6.12 14.00
CA MET A 45 -5.86 6.87 15.07
C MET A 45 -6.84 7.55 16.03
N MET A 46 -8.02 7.99 15.56
CA MET A 46 -9.08 8.46 16.46
C MET A 46 -9.57 7.36 17.43
N LYS A 47 -9.65 6.10 16.97
CA LYS A 47 -10.00 4.95 17.83
C LYS A 47 -8.90 4.63 18.83
N VAL A 48 -7.63 4.73 18.40
CA VAL A 48 -6.45 4.60 19.26
C VAL A 48 -6.50 5.64 20.38
N ILE A 49 -6.65 6.94 20.04
CA ILE A 49 -6.71 8.03 21.01
C ILE A 49 -7.85 7.82 22.01
N SER A 50 -9.04 7.42 21.54
CA SER A 50 -10.17 7.13 22.41
C SER A 50 -9.89 5.98 23.39
N ALA A 51 -9.30 4.89 22.91
CA ALA A 51 -9.00 3.71 23.73
C ALA A 51 -7.89 3.99 24.76
N VAL A 52 -6.81 4.70 24.36
CA VAL A 52 -5.75 5.14 25.27
C VAL A 52 -6.30 6.08 26.34
N THR A 53 -7.17 7.01 25.96
CA THR A 53 -7.81 7.94 26.89
C THR A 53 -8.69 7.19 27.90
N GLU A 54 -9.48 6.20 27.48
CA GLU A 54 -10.28 5.35 28.38
C GLU A 54 -9.39 4.56 29.37
N VAL A 55 -8.30 3.98 28.88
CA VAL A 55 -7.30 3.25 29.68
C VAL A 55 -6.69 4.15 30.77
N VAL A 56 -6.25 5.36 30.41
CA VAL A 56 -5.67 6.35 31.34
C VAL A 56 -6.72 6.84 32.35
N MET A 57 -7.93 7.17 31.90
CA MET A 57 -9.03 7.64 32.76
C MET A 57 -9.48 6.59 33.80
N LEU A 58 -9.32 5.30 33.49
CA LEU A 58 -9.60 4.21 34.43
C LEU A 58 -8.43 3.92 35.39
N GLY A 59 -7.34 4.69 35.32
CA GLY A 59 -6.17 4.57 36.19
C GLY A 59 -5.31 3.34 35.90
N ALA A 60 -5.26 2.89 34.64
CA ALA A 60 -4.27 1.91 34.24
C ALA A 60 -2.89 2.54 34.12
N ASP A 61 -1.88 1.91 34.71
CA ASP A 61 -0.48 2.22 34.41
C ASP A 61 -0.13 1.60 33.05
N MET A 62 0.18 2.46 32.07
CA MET A 62 0.57 2.05 30.74
C MET A 62 1.68 2.96 30.22
N ASP A 63 2.90 2.46 30.37
CA ASP A 63 4.13 3.05 29.86
C ASP A 63 4.04 3.50 28.38
N ALA A 64 4.64 4.64 28.06
CA ALA A 64 4.50 5.32 26.77
C ALA A 64 5.10 4.49 25.61
N ASP A 65 6.25 3.85 25.83
CA ASP A 65 6.89 3.02 24.81
C ASP A 65 6.03 1.81 24.49
N LYS A 66 5.44 1.18 25.51
CA LYS A 66 4.45 0.10 25.33
C LYS A 66 3.23 0.56 24.54
N GLN A 67 2.72 1.79 24.77
CA GLN A 67 1.63 2.33 23.96
C GLN A 67 2.03 2.44 22.49
N MET A 68 3.19 3.05 22.20
CA MET A 68 3.67 3.21 20.82
C MET A 68 3.89 1.85 20.13
N ILE A 69 4.57 0.91 20.79
CA ILE A 69 4.79 -0.45 20.27
C ILE A 69 3.46 -1.16 19.98
N MET A 70 2.43 -1.01 20.80
CA MET A 70 1.10 -1.56 20.51
C MET A 70 0.46 -0.91 19.29
N ILE A 71 0.55 0.41 19.14
CA ILE A 71 0.01 1.15 17.98
C ILE A 71 0.72 0.73 16.69
N ILE A 72 2.07 0.69 16.66
CA ILE A 72 2.84 0.30 15.48
C ILE A 72 2.51 -1.14 15.06
N ASN A 73 2.49 -2.07 16.01
CA ASN A 73 2.21 -3.48 15.71
C ASN A 73 0.78 -3.70 15.17
N SER A 74 -0.18 -2.88 15.59
CA SER A 74 -1.59 -2.99 15.21
C SER A 74 -1.98 -2.35 13.87
N LEU A 75 -1.08 -1.62 13.20
CA LEU A 75 -1.26 -1.15 11.82
C LEU A 75 -1.43 -2.33 10.85
N ASN A 76 -2.12 -2.09 9.72
CA ASN A 76 -2.37 -3.14 8.72
C ASN A 76 -1.10 -3.50 7.91
N SER A 77 -1.20 -4.49 7.02
CA SER A 77 -0.08 -5.00 6.23
C SER A 77 0.47 -4.05 5.16
N SER A 78 -0.22 -2.95 4.84
CA SER A 78 0.32 -1.93 3.92
C SER A 78 1.45 -1.11 4.57
N PHE A 79 1.49 -1.04 5.91
CA PHE A 79 2.48 -0.29 6.68
C PHE A 79 3.72 -1.10 7.06
N GLN A 80 3.98 -2.28 6.45
CA GLN A 80 5.11 -3.14 6.86
C GLN A 80 6.47 -2.44 6.75
N GLN A 81 6.71 -1.65 5.70
CA GLN A 81 7.93 -0.84 5.59
C GLN A 81 8.05 0.17 6.74
N PHE A 82 6.95 0.79 7.15
CA PHE A 82 6.92 1.73 8.28
C PHE A 82 7.27 1.03 9.60
N LYS A 83 6.77 -0.19 9.83
CA LYS A 83 7.07 -0.97 11.06
C LYS A 83 8.57 -1.27 11.16
N LEU A 84 9.19 -1.75 10.08
CA LEU A 84 10.63 -1.99 10.00
C LEU A 84 11.43 -0.69 10.22
N ASP A 85 11.02 0.40 9.55
CA ASP A 85 11.64 1.72 9.70
C ASP A 85 11.57 2.26 11.14
N TYR A 86 10.47 1.99 11.87
CA TYR A 86 10.32 2.38 13.28
C TYR A 86 11.29 1.59 14.18
N GLU A 87 11.28 0.25 14.06
CA GLU A 87 12.14 -0.66 14.83
C GLU A 87 13.64 -0.39 14.60
N LEU A 88 14.03 -0.11 13.36
CA LEU A 88 15.42 0.19 12.99
C LEU A 88 15.91 1.56 13.47
N LYS A 89 15.02 2.54 13.65
CA LYS A 89 15.41 3.94 13.89
C LYS A 89 15.29 4.37 15.36
N ASN A 90 14.70 3.55 16.25
CA ASN A 90 14.47 3.85 17.67
C ASN A 90 14.07 5.32 17.89
N LYS A 91 13.00 5.74 17.22
CA LYS A 91 12.54 7.13 17.25
C LYS A 91 11.53 7.33 18.36
N ASP A 92 11.86 8.23 19.27
CA ASP A 92 10.95 8.79 20.26
C ASP A 92 9.91 9.66 19.53
N TYR A 93 8.75 9.07 19.23
CA TYR A 93 7.62 9.75 18.61
C TYR A 93 6.63 10.20 19.69
N THR A 94 6.15 11.44 19.63
CA THR A 94 4.86 11.78 20.26
C THR A 94 3.70 11.21 19.44
N LEU A 95 2.54 11.04 20.07
CA LEU A 95 1.35 10.47 19.39
C LEU A 95 0.90 11.31 18.18
N SER A 96 1.06 12.63 18.25
CA SER A 96 0.78 13.57 17.16
C SER A 96 1.76 13.43 15.99
N GLU A 97 3.06 13.29 16.27
CA GLU A 97 4.06 13.07 15.23
C GLU A 97 3.90 11.71 14.55
N LEU A 98 3.56 10.67 15.33
CA LEU A 98 3.19 9.37 14.79
C LEU A 98 1.97 9.47 13.86
N MET A 99 0.90 10.12 14.31
CA MET A 99 -0.32 10.32 13.50
C MET A 99 -0.05 11.09 12.20
N ASN A 100 0.81 12.11 12.22
CA ASN A 100 1.22 12.85 11.03
C ASN A 100 2.09 12.00 10.09
N THR A 101 3.07 11.27 10.64
CA THR A 101 3.97 10.44 9.81
C THR A 101 3.22 9.28 9.16
N LEU A 102 2.24 8.68 9.84
CA LEU A 102 1.38 7.65 9.28
C LEU A 102 0.47 8.18 8.15
N GLN A 103 -0.12 9.37 8.30
CA GLN A 103 -0.93 9.99 7.22
C GLN A 103 -0.08 10.31 5.99
N ASN A 104 1.12 10.87 6.16
CA ASN A 104 2.06 11.09 5.06
C ASN A 104 2.47 9.76 4.39
N THR A 105 2.57 8.68 5.16
CA THR A 105 2.87 7.33 4.64
C THR A 105 1.69 6.78 3.84
N GLU A 106 0.46 6.98 4.31
CA GLU A 106 -0.79 6.62 3.61
C GLU A 106 -0.89 7.32 2.24
N GLU A 107 -0.66 8.64 2.19
CA GLU A 107 -0.65 9.42 0.93
C GLU A 107 0.40 8.87 -0.06
N ILE A 108 1.61 8.54 0.40
CA ILE A 108 2.66 7.95 -0.44
C ILE A 108 2.26 6.54 -0.94
N LEU A 109 1.55 5.75 -0.14
CA LEU A 109 1.06 4.44 -0.54
C LEU A 109 -0.05 4.56 -1.60
N ASP A 110 -0.97 5.51 -1.45
CA ASP A 110 -2.03 5.78 -2.43
C ASP A 110 -1.46 6.30 -3.75
N ILE A 111 -0.47 7.20 -3.72
CA ILE A 111 0.26 7.66 -4.91
C ILE A 111 0.96 6.49 -5.61
N LYS A 112 1.53 5.53 -4.88
CA LYS A 112 2.13 4.32 -5.47
C LYS A 112 1.09 3.35 -6.05
N ALA A 113 -0.08 3.25 -5.44
CA ALA A 113 -1.16 2.38 -5.91
C ALA A 113 -1.87 2.93 -7.16
N HIS A 114 -1.98 4.26 -7.29
CA HIS A 114 -2.77 4.92 -8.33
C HIS A 114 -1.96 5.80 -9.30
N GLY A 115 -0.66 5.95 -9.08
CA GLY A 115 0.22 6.77 -9.90
C GLY A 115 0.51 6.20 -11.30
N PRO A 116 1.15 6.99 -12.18
CA PRO A 116 1.43 6.59 -13.56
C PRO A 116 2.32 5.32 -13.67
N GLU A 117 3.09 5.00 -12.64
CA GLU A 117 3.93 3.78 -12.57
C GLU A 117 3.09 2.49 -12.55
N ALA A 118 1.88 2.52 -11.97
CA ALA A 118 0.97 1.38 -11.96
C ALA A 118 0.43 1.01 -13.38
N ASN A 119 0.60 1.89 -14.36
CA ASN A 119 0.18 1.68 -15.75
C ASN A 119 1.28 1.09 -16.66
N ILE A 120 2.49 0.81 -16.13
CA ILE A 120 3.56 0.15 -16.91
C ILE A 120 3.36 -1.39 -16.94
N ALA A 121 2.13 -1.81 -17.23
CA ALA A 121 1.82 -3.19 -17.58
C ALA A 121 2.34 -3.48 -18.99
N SER A 122 3.46 -4.20 -19.07
CA SER A 122 4.17 -4.50 -20.31
C SER A 122 3.29 -5.19 -21.36
N SER A 123 3.02 -4.48 -22.47
CA SER A 123 2.49 -5.07 -23.70
C SER A 123 3.11 -4.42 -24.94
N SER A 124 4.44 -4.42 -25.00
CA SER A 124 5.20 -4.24 -26.25
C SER A 124 5.06 -5.47 -27.17
N LYS A 125 3.83 -5.71 -27.65
CA LYS A 125 3.51 -6.80 -28.58
C LYS A 125 3.64 -6.25 -30.03
N PRO A 126 4.71 -6.56 -30.77
CA PRO A 126 4.88 -6.03 -32.11
C PRO A 126 3.80 -6.55 -33.06
N LYS A 127 3.35 -5.66 -33.96
CA LYS A 127 2.21 -5.86 -34.86
C LYS A 127 2.52 -6.90 -35.95
N GLY A 128 2.38 -8.19 -35.60
CA GLY A 128 2.64 -9.31 -36.49
C GLY A 128 1.72 -9.33 -37.71
N LYS A 129 2.19 -8.83 -38.86
CA LYS A 129 1.53 -9.01 -40.16
C LYS A 129 1.72 -10.44 -40.66
N GLY A 130 0.88 -11.36 -40.20
CA GLY A 130 0.72 -12.68 -40.80
C GLY A 130 0.22 -12.59 -42.24
N LYS A 131 0.94 -13.21 -43.18
CA LYS A 131 0.48 -13.39 -44.57
C LYS A 131 -0.22 -14.73 -44.68
N GLU A 132 -1.40 -14.78 -45.29
CA GLU A 132 -1.88 -15.99 -45.96
C GLU A 132 -2.34 -15.70 -47.39
N LYS A 133 -1.94 -16.58 -48.31
CA LYS A 133 -2.36 -16.60 -49.72
C LYS A 133 -3.30 -17.79 -49.92
N LYS A 134 -4.53 -17.58 -50.38
CA LYS A 134 -5.29 -18.62 -51.11
C LYS A 134 -5.99 -18.05 -52.35
N LYS A 135 -6.26 -18.94 -53.31
CA LYS A 135 -6.59 -18.67 -54.72
C LYS A 135 -8.11 -18.60 -54.94
N GLY A 136 -8.58 -17.83 -55.94
CA GLY A 136 -9.96 -17.89 -56.45
C GLY A 136 -10.25 -16.80 -57.50
N PRO A 137 -11.07 -17.00 -58.55
CA PRO A 137 -10.86 -16.26 -59.80
C PRO A 137 -12.00 -15.32 -60.27
N MET A 138 -11.59 -14.36 -61.12
CA MET A 138 -12.31 -13.81 -62.29
C MET A 138 -13.61 -12.97 -62.10
N LYS A 139 -13.53 -11.66 -62.44
CA LYS A 139 -14.22 -11.03 -63.61
C LYS A 139 -14.02 -9.50 -63.66
N LYS A 140 -13.78 -8.96 -64.89
CA LYS A 140 -14.32 -7.73 -65.54
C LYS A 140 -14.53 -6.46 -64.67
N LYS A 141 -14.26 -5.20 -65.04
CA LYS A 141 -13.89 -4.39 -66.24
C LYS A 141 -13.26 -3.07 -65.67
N ALA A 142 -12.62 -2.13 -66.37
CA ALA A 142 -11.88 -2.06 -67.64
C ALA A 142 -11.30 -0.62 -67.82
N GLN A 143 -10.25 -0.43 -68.63
CA GLN A 143 -9.76 0.86 -69.19
C GLN A 143 -9.17 1.89 -68.19
N ALA A 144 -8.18 2.75 -68.51
CA ALA A 144 -7.24 2.85 -69.65
C ALA A 144 -6.06 3.78 -69.26
N GLY A 145 -5.01 3.87 -70.10
CA GLY A 145 -3.90 4.86 -69.97
C GLY A 145 -2.63 4.31 -69.29
N VAL A 146 -1.60 3.75 -69.93
CA VAL A 146 -0.75 4.11 -71.10
C VAL A 146 0.48 4.98 -70.75
N LYS A 147 1.68 4.47 -71.11
CA LYS A 147 3.05 5.04 -71.06
C LYS A 147 3.66 5.18 -69.64
N ALA A 148 4.76 4.51 -69.23
CA ALA A 148 6.01 4.05 -69.84
C ALA A 148 7.12 5.11 -70.04
N LYS A 149 8.16 5.08 -69.18
CA LYS A 149 9.56 4.75 -69.56
C LYS A 149 10.49 4.56 -68.33
N PRO A 150 11.65 3.88 -68.47
CA PRO A 150 12.51 3.46 -67.35
C PRO A 150 13.83 4.24 -67.22
N MET A 151 14.41 4.29 -66.01
CA MET A 151 15.82 4.54 -65.64
C MET A 151 15.89 4.49 -64.09
N LYS A 152 16.95 4.09 -63.37
CA LYS A 152 18.36 3.70 -63.67
C LYS A 152 18.83 2.68 -62.61
N LYS A 153 19.84 1.86 -62.92
CA LYS A 153 20.52 1.00 -61.93
C LYS A 153 21.24 1.84 -60.86
N LYS A 154 21.22 1.39 -59.60
CA LYS A 154 22.38 1.40 -58.69
C LYS A 154 22.40 0.09 -57.90
N ALA A 155 23.58 -0.53 -57.86
CA ALA A 155 23.89 -1.68 -57.01
C ALA A 155 24.52 -1.18 -55.68
N LYS A 156 24.95 -2.13 -54.82
CA LYS A 156 25.60 -1.94 -53.51
C LYS A 156 24.63 -1.53 -52.37
N GLU A 157 24.82 -1.93 -51.11
CA GLU A 157 25.80 -2.88 -50.53
C GLU A 157 25.22 -3.51 -49.24
N ASN A 158 25.81 -4.61 -48.78
CA ASN A 158 25.47 -5.19 -47.48
C ASN A 158 25.95 -4.25 -46.36
N ILE A 159 25.06 -3.82 -45.47
CA ILE A 159 25.44 -3.14 -44.22
C ILE A 159 25.11 -4.09 -43.06
N LYS A 160 26.10 -4.92 -42.69
CA LYS A 160 26.12 -5.63 -41.41
C LYS A 160 26.34 -4.58 -40.31
N GLY A 161 25.40 -4.44 -39.39
CA GLY A 161 25.57 -3.59 -38.22
C GLY A 161 26.63 -4.13 -37.25
N LYS A 162 27.14 -3.26 -36.37
CA LYS A 162 28.02 -3.66 -35.27
C LYS A 162 27.23 -4.27 -34.11
N CYS A 163 27.81 -5.25 -33.44
CA CYS A 163 27.24 -5.82 -32.22
C CYS A 163 27.48 -4.89 -31.02
N PHE A 164 26.43 -4.49 -30.31
CA PHE A 164 26.49 -3.57 -29.16
C PHE A 164 27.26 -4.09 -27.94
N HIS A 165 27.75 -5.35 -27.95
CA HIS A 165 28.52 -5.93 -26.86
C HIS A 165 30.03 -6.06 -27.15
N CYS A 166 30.45 -6.00 -28.43
CA CYS A 166 31.85 -6.17 -28.82
C CYS A 166 32.32 -5.22 -29.95
N ASP A 167 31.44 -4.35 -30.47
CA ASP A 167 31.73 -3.32 -31.49
C ASP A 167 32.29 -3.80 -32.85
N GLU A 168 32.33 -5.12 -33.09
CA GLU A 168 32.68 -5.72 -34.38
C GLU A 168 31.47 -5.84 -35.32
N MET A 169 31.71 -5.76 -36.64
CA MET A 169 30.66 -5.92 -37.65
C MET A 169 30.46 -7.38 -38.05
N GLY A 170 29.24 -7.89 -37.83
CA GLY A 170 28.73 -9.02 -38.60
C GLY A 170 28.96 -10.42 -38.06
N HIS A 171 29.00 -10.57 -36.75
CA HIS A 171 28.73 -11.85 -36.07
C HIS A 171 27.23 -12.20 -36.12
#